data_AF-A0A5E4J348-F1
#
_entry.id   AF-A0A5E4J348-F1
#
_cell.length_a   1.000
_cell.length_b   1.000
_cell.length_c   1.000
_cell.angle_alpha   90.00
_cell.angle_beta   90.00
_cell.angle_gamma   90.00
#
_symmetry.space_group_name_H-M   'P 1'
#
loop_
_entity.id
_entity.type
_entity.pdbx_description
1 polymer ?
#
loop_
_entity_poly.entity_id
_entity_poly.type
_entity_poly.pdbx_seq_one_letter_code
_entity_poly.pdbx_strand_id
1 'polypeptide(L)'
;MKGQILSLCVVMLLVAPQVLAAVDFSQQPSAQDQTTFDQILAPVMKIYNLVKYFASALAGIALLIAGVTYMVSGSDPKKRDGAKSMAMYVVIGLLVIWAAPMIVSLIG
;
A
#
# COMPACT_ATOMS: atom_id res chain seq x y z
N MET A 1 -14.81 53.49 -18.40
CA MET A 1 -14.38 52.38 -17.50
C MET A 1 -15.46 51.32 -17.27
N LYS A 2 -16.76 51.67 -17.18
CA LYS A 2 -17.86 50.70 -16.93
C LYS A 2 -18.08 49.66 -18.04
N GLY A 3 -17.92 50.04 -19.31
CA GLY A 3 -18.13 49.13 -20.46
C GLY A 3 -17.06 48.05 -20.63
N GLN A 4 -15.83 48.27 -20.18
CA GLN A 4 -14.77 47.27 -20.29
C GLN A 4 -14.88 46.17 -19.22
N ILE A 5 -15.36 46.50 -18.03
CA ILE A 5 -15.64 45.52 -16.96
C ILE A 5 -16.79 44.60 -17.41
N LEU A 6 -17.84 45.18 -18.01
CA LEU A 6 -18.96 44.40 -18.53
C LEU A 6 -18.51 43.44 -19.66
N SER A 7 -17.66 43.92 -20.57
CA SER A 7 -17.09 43.09 -21.64
C SER A 7 -16.22 41.94 -21.09
N LEU A 8 -15.37 42.22 -20.10
CA LEU A 8 -14.52 41.21 -19.46
C LEU A 8 -15.35 40.13 -18.74
N CYS A 9 -16.42 40.51 -18.04
CA CYS A 9 -17.33 39.58 -17.39
C CYS A 9 -18.06 38.68 -18.39
N VAL A 10 -18.48 39.22 -19.55
CA VAL A 10 -19.15 38.44 -20.60
C VAL A 10 -18.18 37.42 -21.22
N VAL A 11 -16.93 37.80 -21.46
CA VAL A 11 -15.89 36.87 -21.94
C VAL A 11 -15.62 35.78 -20.90
N MET A 12 -15.53 36.14 -19.62
CA MET A 12 -15.30 35.18 -18.54
C MET A 12 -16.48 34.20 -18.37
N LEU A 13 -17.72 34.67 -18.57
CA LEU A 13 -18.93 33.85 -18.48
C LEU A 13 -19.09 32.90 -19.69
N LEU A 14 -18.59 33.31 -20.87
CA LEU A 14 -18.53 32.45 -22.07
C LEU A 14 -17.42 31.39 -21.96
N VAL A 15 -16.32 31.69 -21.29
CA VAL A 15 -15.16 30.79 -21.12
C VAL A 15 -15.31 29.85 -19.91
N ALA A 16 -16.03 30.23 -18.86
CA ALA A 16 -16.26 29.39 -17.69
C ALA A 16 -16.86 27.99 -17.97
N PRO A 17 -17.91 27.83 -18.80
CA PRO A 17 -18.51 26.50 -19.04
C PRO A 17 -17.59 25.58 -19.84
N GLN A 18 -16.75 26.12 -20.72
CA GLN A 18 -15.79 25.34 -21.52
C GLN A 18 -14.56 24.92 -20.69
N VAL A 19 -14.16 25.69 -19.68
CA VAL A 19 -13.13 25.28 -18.70
C VAL A 19 -13.69 24.21 -17.76
N LEU A 20 -14.92 24.37 -17.26
CA LEU A 20 -15.55 23.37 -16.39
C LEU A 20 -15.87 22.05 -17.12
N ALA A 21 -16.27 22.11 -18.39
CA ALA A 21 -16.49 20.91 -19.21
C ALA A 21 -15.20 20.21 -19.64
N ALA A 22 -14.07 20.94 -19.71
CA ALA A 22 -12.76 20.36 -20.00
C ALA A 22 -12.09 19.73 -18.77
N VAL A 23 -12.51 20.12 -17.55
CA VAL A 23 -12.10 19.43 -16.31
C VAL A 23 -13.05 18.27 -16.07
N ASP A 24 -12.83 17.20 -16.84
CA ASP A 24 -13.59 15.96 -16.71
C ASP A 24 -12.92 15.10 -15.62
N PHE A 25 -13.43 15.22 -14.39
CA PHE A 25 -12.99 14.41 -13.24
C PHE A 25 -13.28 12.90 -13.40
N SER A 26 -14.02 12.52 -14.44
CA SER A 26 -14.27 11.14 -14.85
C SER A 26 -13.29 10.63 -15.91
N GLN A 27 -12.31 11.44 -16.36
CA GLN A 27 -11.24 10.96 -17.22
C GLN A 27 -10.38 9.92 -16.48
N GLN A 28 -10.40 8.70 -17.00
CA GLN A 28 -9.47 7.66 -16.61
C GLN A 28 -8.04 8.12 -16.97
N PRO A 29 -7.03 7.86 -16.13
CA PRO A 29 -5.67 8.35 -16.34
C PRO A 29 -5.18 8.00 -17.74
N SER A 30 -4.67 8.99 -18.48
CA SER A 30 -4.13 8.78 -19.81
C SER A 30 -2.94 7.80 -19.73
N ALA A 31 -2.57 7.14 -20.83
CA ALA A 31 -1.44 6.21 -20.84
C ALA A 31 -0.11 6.83 -20.33
N GLN A 32 0.01 8.16 -20.47
CA GLN A 32 1.13 8.96 -19.97
C GLN A 32 1.10 9.15 -18.44
N ASP A 33 -0.10 9.25 -17.86
CA ASP A 33 -0.28 9.41 -16.42
C ASP A 33 0.01 8.09 -15.71
N GLN A 34 -0.46 6.96 -16.26
CA GLN A 34 -0.19 5.61 -15.73
C GLN A 34 1.31 5.32 -15.67
N THR A 35 2.05 5.65 -16.73
CA THR A 35 3.51 5.47 -16.75
C THR A 35 4.22 6.36 -15.72
N THR A 36 3.70 7.55 -15.46
CA THR A 36 4.24 8.44 -14.41
C THR A 36 3.97 7.87 -13.01
N PHE A 37 2.77 7.35 -12.77
CA PHE A 37 2.44 6.66 -11.51
C PHE A 37 3.32 5.43 -11.29
N ASP A 38 3.52 4.59 -12.32
CA ASP A 38 4.39 3.41 -12.23
C ASP A 38 5.84 3.76 -11.88
N GLN A 39 6.36 4.85 -12.44
CA GLN A 39 7.71 5.34 -12.14
C GLN A 39 7.86 5.77 -10.67
N ILE A 40 6.81 6.36 -10.08
CA ILE A 40 6.80 6.76 -8.67
C ILE A 40 6.63 5.55 -7.74
N LEU A 41 5.82 4.56 -8.15
CA LEU A 41 5.57 3.36 -7.36
C LEU A 41 6.71 2.34 -7.44
N ALA A 42 7.49 2.30 -8.52
CA ALA A 42 8.56 1.33 -8.70
C ALA A 42 9.62 1.32 -7.57
N PRO A 43 10.15 2.47 -7.10
CA PRO A 43 11.04 2.51 -5.95
C PRO A 43 10.38 1.97 -4.66
N VAL A 44 9.11 2.32 -4.44
CA VAL A 44 8.34 1.89 -3.26
C VAL A 44 8.16 0.37 -3.27
N MET A 45 7.79 -0.19 -4.43
CA MET A 45 7.65 -1.65 -4.60
C MET A 45 8.97 -2.38 -4.44
N LYS A 46 10.09 -1.78 -4.84
CA LYS A 46 11.42 -2.34 -4.62
C LYS A 46 11.76 -2.43 -3.13
N ILE A 47 11.48 -1.37 -2.37
CA ILE A 47 11.68 -1.34 -0.91
C ILE A 47 10.74 -2.35 -0.23
N TYR A 48 9.46 -2.37 -0.62
CA TYR A 48 8.49 -3.34 -0.11
C TYR A 48 8.98 -4.77 -0.32
N ASN A 49 9.43 -5.12 -1.53
CA ASN A 49 9.93 -6.47 -1.83
C ASN A 49 11.17 -6.82 -1.01
N LEU A 50 12.10 -5.87 -0.83
CA LEU A 50 13.27 -6.06 0.02
C LEU A 50 12.86 -6.39 1.46
N VAL A 51 11.98 -5.58 2.04
CA VAL A 51 11.48 -5.77 3.41
C VAL A 51 10.71 -7.09 3.53
N LYS A 52 9.85 -7.41 2.56
CA LYS A 52 9.08 -8.66 2.52
C LYS A 52 9.98 -9.89 2.57
N TYR A 53 11.00 -9.96 1.72
CA TYR A 53 11.89 -11.12 1.70
C TYR A 53 12.77 -11.20 2.94
N PHE A 54 13.27 -10.07 3.43
CA PHE A 54 14.07 -10.03 4.65
C PHE A 54 13.26 -10.44 5.89
N ALA A 55 12.05 -9.91 6.04
CA ALA A 55 11.13 -10.29 7.10
C ALA A 55 10.71 -11.76 7.00
N SER A 56 10.50 -12.28 5.79
CA SER A 56 10.18 -13.70 5.57
C SER A 56 11.33 -14.62 5.99
N ALA A 57 12.58 -14.23 5.73
CA ALA A 57 13.76 -14.97 6.20
C ALA A 57 13.85 -14.97 7.73
N LEU A 58 13.67 -13.81 8.38
CA LEU A 58 13.64 -13.70 9.84
C LEU A 58 12.51 -14.51 10.45
N ALA A 59 11.33 -14.51 9.82
CA ALA A 59 10.19 -15.31 10.24
C ALA A 59 10.51 -16.82 10.20
N GLY A 60 11.23 -17.29 9.16
CA GLY A 60 11.72 -18.65 9.11
C GLY A 60 12.61 -19.00 10.31
N ILE A 61 13.57 -18.14 10.65
CA ILE A 61 14.45 -18.33 11.81
C ILE A 61 13.64 -18.33 13.12
N ALA A 62 12.70 -17.38 13.27
CA ALA A 62 11.86 -17.29 14.45
C ALA A 62 10.96 -18.54 14.63
N LEU A 63 10.43 -19.09 13.54
CA LEU A 63 9.68 -20.36 13.56
C LEU A 63 10.55 -21.55 13.95
N LEU A 64 11.81 -21.59 13.49
CA LEU A 64 12.76 -22.62 13.93
C LEU A 64 13.01 -22.52 15.44
N ILE A 65 13.23 -21.32 15.97
CA ILE A 65 13.41 -21.09 17.41
C ILE A 65 12.15 -21.52 18.18
N ALA A 66 10.96 -21.17 17.70
CA ALA A 66 9.70 -21.58 18.31
C ALA A 66 9.54 -23.10 18.29
N GLY A 67 9.86 -23.76 17.18
CA GLY A 67 9.79 -25.21 17.02
C GLY A 67 10.76 -25.94 17.97
N VAL A 68 12.03 -25.52 18.01
CA VAL A 68 13.03 -26.07 18.94
C VAL A 68 12.59 -25.87 20.38
N THR A 69 12.14 -24.66 20.73
CA THR A 69 11.66 -24.35 22.08
C THR A 69 10.50 -25.26 22.47
N TYR A 70 9.54 -25.48 21.56
CA TYR A 70 8.41 -26.37 21.80
C TYR A 70 8.86 -27.82 22.05
N MET A 71 9.78 -28.35 21.26
CA MET A 71 10.31 -29.72 21.41
C MET A 71 11.06 -29.92 22.73
N VAL A 72 11.88 -28.95 23.13
CA VAL A 72 12.72 -29.05 24.33
C VAL A 72 11.96 -28.71 25.63
N SER A 73 10.76 -28.14 25.52
CA SER A 73 9.96 -27.73 26.69
C SER A 73 9.56 -28.89 27.62
N GLY A 74 9.52 -30.13 27.12
CA GLY A 74 9.20 -31.31 27.93
C GLY A 74 7.87 -31.17 28.67
N SER A 75 7.89 -31.28 30.00
CA SER A 75 6.72 -31.16 30.88
C SER A 75 6.43 -29.74 31.37
N ASP A 76 7.20 -28.73 30.96
CA ASP A 76 6.98 -27.32 31.34
C ASP A 76 5.90 -26.69 30.45
N PRO A 77 4.66 -26.47 30.95
CA PRO A 77 3.58 -25.94 30.14
C PRO A 77 3.83 -24.49 29.72
N LYS A 78 4.51 -23.71 30.57
CA LYS A 78 4.77 -22.29 30.32
C LYS A 78 5.66 -22.09 29.10
N LYS A 79 6.71 -22.92 28.97
CA LYS A 79 7.59 -22.88 27.79
C LYS A 79 6.90 -23.34 26.52
N ARG A 80 6.02 -24.36 26.61
CA ARG A 80 5.21 -24.82 25.47
C ARG A 80 4.26 -23.75 24.96
N ASP A 81 3.56 -23.07 25.86
CA ASP A 81 2.60 -22.03 25.48
C ASP A 81 3.30 -20.77 24.95
N GLY A 82 4.48 -20.44 25.50
CA GLY A 82 5.34 -19.40 24.95
C GLY A 82 5.78 -19.69 23.51
N ALA A 83 6.23 -20.91 23.23
CA ALA A 83 6.64 -21.34 21.89
C ALA A 83 5.48 -21.29 20.88
N LYS A 84 4.28 -21.74 21.28
CA LYS A 84 3.07 -21.65 20.44
C LYS A 84 2.69 -20.20 20.14
N SER A 85 2.73 -19.33 21.16
CA SER A 85 2.39 -17.92 21.01
C SER A 85 3.38 -17.23 20.06
N MET A 86 4.68 -17.51 20.22
CA MET A 86 5.71 -17.02 19.32
C MET A 86 5.44 -17.46 17.87
N ALA A 87 5.19 -18.75 17.64
CA ALA A 87 4.87 -19.25 16.30
C ALA A 87 3.61 -18.58 15.72
N MET A 88 2.58 -18.39 16.53
CA MET A 88 1.34 -17.72 16.12
C MET A 88 1.59 -16.28 15.66
N TYR A 89 2.32 -15.49 16.45
CA TYR A 89 2.63 -14.11 16.08
C TYR A 89 3.46 -14.02 14.79
N VAL A 90 4.41 -14.93 14.59
CA VAL A 90 5.21 -14.98 13.36
C VAL A 90 4.34 -15.32 12.15
N VAL A 91 3.42 -16.29 12.28
CA VAL A 91 2.49 -16.65 11.21
C VAL A 91 1.55 -15.49 10.87
N ILE A 92 1.00 -14.81 11.87
CA ILE A 92 0.14 -13.63 11.66
C ILE A 92 0.92 -12.52 10.94
N GLY A 93 2.15 -12.23 11.37
CA GLY A 93 2.99 -11.23 10.72
C GLY A 93 3.29 -11.57 9.26
N LEU A 94 3.59 -12.85 8.96
CA LEU A 94 3.77 -13.33 7.60
C LEU A 94 2.49 -13.15 6.76
N LEU A 95 1.34 -13.52 7.30
CA LEU A 95 0.06 -13.33 6.60
C LEU A 95 -0.17 -11.87 6.23
N VAL A 96 0.08 -10.94 7.15
CA VAL A 96 -0.08 -9.49 6.89
C VAL A 96 0.84 -9.01 5.77
N ILE A 97 2.13 -9.39 5.79
CA ILE A 97 3.09 -8.97 4.75
C ILE A 97 2.67 -9.48 3.37
N TRP A 98 2.19 -10.72 3.30
CA TRP A 98 1.79 -11.35 2.05
C TRP A 98 0.40 -10.91 1.56
N ALA A 99 -0.48 -10.49 2.47
CA ALA A 99 -1.79 -9.92 2.15
C ALA A 99 -1.72 -8.45 1.73
N ALA A 100 -0.65 -7.72 2.07
CA ALA A 100 -0.48 -6.31 1.70
C ALA A 100 -0.80 -5.95 0.23
N PRO A 101 -0.27 -6.65 -0.80
CA PRO A 101 -0.57 -6.32 -2.19
C PRO A 101 -2.05 -6.48 -2.55
N MET A 102 -2.74 -7.45 -1.93
CA MET A 102 -4.17 -7.65 -2.12
C MET A 102 -4.98 -6.46 -1.61
N ILE A 103 -4.57 -5.86 -0.48
CA ILE A 103 -5.22 -4.66 0.06
C ILE A 103 -4.97 -3.45 -0.84
N VAL A 104 -3.75 -3.28 -1.33
CA VAL A 104 -3.40 -2.17 -2.24
C VAL A 104 -4.21 -2.26 -3.54
N SER A 105 -4.39 -3.46 -4.09
CA SER A 105 -5.20 -3.66 -5.31
C SER A 105 -6.72 -3.49 -5.13
N LEU A 106 -7.21 -3.39 -3.89
CA LEU A 106 -8.63 -3.13 -3.63
C LEU A 106 -8.92 -1.62 -3.50
N ILE A 107 -7.90 -0.81 -3.23
CA ILE A 107 -8.02 0.63 -3.00
C ILE A 107 -7.55 1.43 -4.21
N GLY A 108 -6.57 0.91 -4.97
CA GLY A 108 -6.15 1.44 -6.27
C GLY A 108 -6.94 0.81 -7.41
#